data_AF-A0A8B3NDD1-F1
#
_entry.id   AF-A0A8B3NDD1-F1
#
_cell.length_a   1.000
_cell.length_b   1.000
_cell.length_c   1.000
_cell.angle_alpha   90.00
_cell.angle_beta   90.00
_cell.angle_gamma   90.00
#
_symmetry.space_group_name_H-M   'P 1'
#
loop_
_entity.id
_entity.type
_entity.pdbx_description
1 polymer ?
#
loop_
_entity_poly.entity_id
_entity_poly.type
_entity_poly.pdbx_seq_one_letter_code
_entity_poly.pdbx_strand_id
1 'polypeptide(L)'
;SVMNRLARPSGTDPAIVSGESGGAGLAGLIRAAGDKKMRGDLGLDAQSRVLIINSEGATDPGRYAELVGMAPDEVALARQPA
;
A
#
# COMPACT_ATOMS: atom_id res chain seq x y z
N SER A 1 -5.28 6.36 4.20
CA SER A 1 -5.18 4.91 4.39
C SER A 1 -4.03 4.36 3.55
N VAL A 2 -3.59 3.11 3.78
CA VAL A 2 -2.61 2.48 2.88
C VAL A 2 -3.16 2.28 1.47
N MET A 3 -4.45 1.98 1.33
CA MET A 3 -5.13 1.95 0.03
C MET A 3 -4.89 3.24 -0.77
N ASN A 4 -5.07 4.41 -0.14
CA ASN A 4 -4.81 5.72 -0.76
C ASN A 4 -3.33 5.91 -1.15
N ARG A 5 -2.39 5.45 -0.31
CA ARG A 5 -0.95 5.58 -0.57
C ARG A 5 -0.49 4.69 -1.72
N LEU A 6 -1.08 3.51 -1.85
CA LEU A 6 -0.84 2.59 -2.97
C LEU A 6 -1.50 3.09 -4.26
N ALA A 7 -2.67 3.74 -4.17
CA ALA A 7 -3.34 4.35 -5.32
C ALA A 7 -2.66 5.63 -5.82
N ARG A 8 -1.99 6.38 -4.92
CA ARG A 8 -1.27 7.63 -5.21
C ARG A 8 0.18 7.50 -4.71
N PRO A 9 1.01 6.71 -5.42
CA PRO A 9 2.38 6.46 -5.03
C PRO A 9 3.23 7.73 -5.11
N SER A 10 4.42 7.70 -4.50
CA SER A 10 5.38 8.80 -4.54
C SER A 10 6.40 8.58 -5.66
N GLY A 11 6.74 9.64 -6.40
CA GLY A 11 7.75 9.56 -7.46
C GLY A 11 7.32 8.64 -8.61
N THR A 12 8.16 7.66 -8.93
CA THR A 12 7.96 6.72 -10.05
C THR A 12 7.48 5.34 -9.59
N ASP A 13 7.11 5.18 -8.33
CA ASP A 13 6.55 3.92 -7.84
C ASP A 13 5.23 3.62 -8.57
N PRO A 14 4.94 2.35 -8.90
CA PRO A 14 3.72 1.99 -9.61
C PRO A 14 2.50 2.15 -8.71
N ALA A 15 1.39 2.61 -9.28
CA ALA A 15 0.11 2.61 -8.59
C ALA A 15 -0.38 1.16 -8.38
N ILE A 16 -0.95 0.85 -7.22
CA ILE A 16 -1.43 -0.49 -6.86
C ILE A 16 -2.85 -0.39 -6.30
N VAL A 17 -3.76 -1.16 -6.89
CA VAL A 17 -5.09 -1.39 -6.32
C VAL A 17 -4.94 -2.36 -5.16
N SER A 18 -5.35 -1.92 -3.97
CA SER A 18 -5.29 -2.72 -2.75
C SER A 18 -6.55 -2.52 -1.94
N GLY A 19 -7.21 -3.62 -1.59
CA GLY A 19 -8.32 -3.61 -0.66
C GLY A 19 -7.84 -3.36 0.78
N GLU A 20 -8.79 -3.27 1.70
CA GLU A 20 -8.52 -3.01 3.11
C GLU A 20 -7.54 -4.03 3.71
N SER A 21 -7.76 -5.33 3.47
CA SER A 21 -6.90 -6.39 4.00
C SER A 21 -5.62 -6.53 3.19
N GLY A 22 -5.68 -6.27 1.89
CA GLY A 22 -4.55 -6.37 0.97
C GLY A 22 -3.36 -5.51 1.39
N GLY A 23 -3.63 -4.27 1.79
CA GLY A 23 -2.60 -3.31 2.19
C GLY A 23 -2.11 -3.44 3.63
N ALA A 24 -2.66 -4.38 4.42
CA ALA A 24 -2.41 -4.43 5.85
C ALA A 24 -0.93 -4.66 6.20
N GLY A 25 -0.21 -5.47 5.43
CA GLY A 25 1.23 -5.69 5.62
C GLY A 25 2.05 -4.40 5.48
N LEU A 26 1.74 -3.59 4.46
CA LEU A 26 2.39 -2.28 4.29
C LEU A 26 1.99 -1.30 5.40
N ALA A 27 0.73 -1.35 5.87
CA ALA A 27 0.29 -0.54 7.00
C ALA A 27 1.08 -0.85 8.27
N GLY A 28 1.27 -2.14 8.55
CA GLY A 28 2.12 -2.61 9.65
C GLY A 28 3.57 -2.13 9.51
N LEU A 29 4.16 -2.25 8.32
CA LEU A 29 5.52 -1.78 8.06
C LEU A 29 5.67 -0.27 8.28
N ILE A 30 4.76 0.54 7.76
CA ILE A 30 4.78 2.00 7.94
C ILE A 30 4.72 2.35 9.43
N ARG A 31 3.84 1.69 10.19
CA ARG A 31 3.72 1.90 11.63
C ARG A 31 5.00 1.50 12.37
N ALA A 32 5.52 0.32 12.07
CA ALA A 32 6.75 -0.20 12.66
C ALA A 32 7.96 0.70 12.37
N ALA A 33 8.13 1.13 11.12
CA ALA A 33 9.25 1.99 10.71
C ALA A 33 9.20 3.39 11.36
N GLY A 34 8.01 3.89 11.67
CA GLY A 34 7.80 5.17 12.34
C GLY A 34 7.96 5.13 13.87
N ASP A 35 8.02 3.93 14.47
CA ASP A 35 8.13 3.74 15.92
C ASP A 35 9.52 3.20 16.28
N LYS A 36 10.30 3.93 17.08
CA LYS A 36 11.69 3.54 17.38
C LYS A 36 11.80 2.17 18.04
N LYS A 37 10.86 1.82 18.92
CA LYS A 37 10.89 0.54 19.64
C LYS A 37 10.53 -0.60 18.69
N MET A 38 9.40 -0.49 17.98
CA MET A 38 8.99 -1.53 17.01
C MET A 38 10.04 -1.72 15.90
N ARG A 39 10.60 -0.61 15.41
CA ARG A 39 11.68 -0.64 14.42
C ARG A 39 12.89 -1.42 14.91
N GLY A 40 13.30 -1.19 16.16
CA GLY A 40 14.41 -1.92 16.80
C GLY A 40 14.08 -3.40 17.04
N ASP A 41 12.90 -3.69 17.58
CA ASP A 41 12.44 -5.07 17.86
C ASP A 41 12.36 -5.93 16.59
N LEU A 42 12.03 -5.31 15.44
CA LEU A 42 11.94 -5.97 14.13
C LEU A 42 13.26 -5.94 13.33
N GLY A 43 14.32 -5.30 13.85
CA GLY A 43 15.59 -5.16 13.14
C GLY A 43 15.51 -4.36 11.83
N LEU A 44 14.55 -3.44 11.72
CA LEU A 44 14.34 -2.64 10.52
C LEU A 44 15.34 -1.47 10.45
N ASP A 45 16.08 -1.41 9.36
CA ASP A 45 17.11 -0.39 9.10
C ASP A 45 17.14 0.04 7.62
N ALA A 46 18.14 0.85 7.25
CA ALA A 46 18.29 1.36 5.89
C ALA A 46 18.76 0.30 4.87
N GLN A 47 19.20 -0.88 5.31
CA GLN A 47 19.63 -1.99 4.45
C GLN A 47 18.55 -3.06 4.29
N SER A 48 17.50 -2.98 5.11
CA SER A 48 16.38 -3.91 5.11
C SER A 48 15.67 -3.96 3.76
N ARG A 49 15.44 -5.18 3.25
CA ARG A 49 14.60 -5.43 2.08
C ARG A 49 13.35 -6.18 2.50
N VAL A 50 12.21 -5.50 2.41
CA VAL A 50 10.93 -6.02 2.91
C VAL A 50 10.06 -6.44 1.74
N LEU A 51 9.64 -7.70 1.75
CA LEU A 51 8.61 -8.22 0.85
C LEU A 51 7.24 -8.01 1.51
N ILE A 52 6.33 -7.35 0.81
CA ILE A 52 4.93 -7.22 1.21
C ILE A 52 4.07 -7.93 0.16
N ILE A 53 3.10 -8.73 0.62
CA ILE A 53 2.10 -9.36 -0.24
C ILE A 53 0.81 -8.55 -0.14
N ASN A 54 0.37 -7.99 -1.27
CA ASN A 54 -0.97 -7.42 -1.40
C ASN A 54 -1.96 -8.56 -1.64
N SER A 55 -2.63 -9.04 -0.58
CA SER A 55 -3.45 -10.25 -0.65
C SER A 55 -4.73 -10.09 -1.47
N GLU A 56 -5.25 -8.88 -1.60
CA GLU A 56 -6.46 -8.57 -2.37
C GLU A 56 -6.40 -7.18 -3.02
N GLY A 57 -7.05 -7.05 -4.17
CA GLY A 57 -7.39 -5.76 -4.76
C GLY A 57 -8.68 -5.19 -4.17
N ALA A 58 -9.36 -4.34 -4.94
CA ALA A 58 -10.67 -3.80 -4.56
C ALA A 58 -11.77 -4.87 -4.74
N THR A 59 -11.94 -5.74 -3.74
CA THR A 59 -13.00 -6.78 -3.73
C THR A 59 -14.40 -6.19 -3.67
N ASP A 60 -14.54 -4.99 -3.08
CA ASP A 60 -15.71 -4.12 -3.18
C ASP A 60 -15.33 -2.80 -3.86
N PRO A 61 -15.56 -2.67 -5.19
CA PRO A 61 -15.22 -1.46 -5.94
C PRO A 61 -15.94 -0.20 -5.46
N GLY A 62 -17.18 -0.32 -4.99
CA GLY A 62 -17.98 0.81 -4.49
C GLY A 62 -17.37 1.36 -3.20
N ARG A 63 -17.11 0.48 -2.24
CA ARG A 63 -16.45 0.86 -0.98
C ARG A 63 -15.02 1.34 -1.19
N TYR A 64 -14.28 0.73 -2.11
CA TYR A 64 -12.96 1.23 -2.50
C TYR A 64 -13.04 2.67 -3.00
N ALA A 65 -13.98 2.97 -3.91
CA ALA A 65 -14.16 4.32 -4.45
C ALA A 65 -14.55 5.32 -3.37
N GLU A 66 -15.39 4.95 -2.40
CA GLU A 66 -15.72 5.79 -1.24
C GLU A 66 -14.49 6.10 -0.37
N LEU A 67 -13.62 5.10 -0.12
CA LEU A 67 -12.45 5.23 0.75
C LEU A 67 -11.25 5.90 0.07
N VAL A 68 -11.08 5.71 -1.24
CA VAL A 68 -9.91 6.14 -2.01
C VAL A 68 -10.20 7.34 -2.90
N GLY A 69 -11.46 7.58 -3.25
CA GLY A 69 -11.90 8.65 -4.15
C GLY A 69 -11.49 8.43 -5.61
N MET A 70 -11.22 7.17 -6.00
CA MET A 70 -10.88 6.75 -7.37
C MET A 70 -11.52 5.40 -7.65
N ALA A 71 -11.91 5.14 -8.89
CA ALA A 71 -12.30 3.81 -9.30
C ALA A 71 -11.05 2.89 -9.36
N PRO A 72 -11.18 1.60 -9.02
CA PRO A 72 -10.07 0.64 -9.10
C PRO A 72 -9.41 0.58 -10.48
N ASP A 73 -10.19 0.70 -11.54
CA ASP A 73 -9.70 0.63 -12.92
C ASP A 73 -8.83 1.84 -13.29
N GLU A 74 -9.14 3.04 -12.78
CA GLU A 74 -8.31 4.24 -12.99
C GLU A 74 -6.91 4.04 -12.38
N VAL A 75 -6.86 3.44 -11.19
CA VAL A 75 -5.60 3.12 -10.49
C VAL A 75 -4.84 2.01 -11.22
N ALA A 76 -5.54 0.98 -11.73
CA ALA A 76 -4.93 -0.13 -12.45
C ALA A 76 -4.34 0.28 -13.81
N LEU A 77 -4.96 1.23 -14.52
CA LEU A 77 -4.42 1.79 -15.75
C LEU A 77 -3.13 2.57 -15.50
N ALA A 78 -3.04 3.31 -14.39
CA ALA A 78 -1.84 4.02 -13.98
C ALA A 78 -0.68 3.11 -13.52
N ARG A 79 -0.95 1.81 -13.29
CA ARG A 79 0.07 0.81 -12.91
C ARG A 79 0.94 0.37 -14.09
N GLN A 80 0.46 0.53 -15.32
CA GLN A 80 1.17 0.02 -16.50
C GLN A 80 2.41 0.87 -16.75
N PRO A 81 3.62 0.28 -16.81
CA PRO A 81 4.79 1.04 -17.23
C PRO A 81 4.58 1.53 -18.67
N ALA A 82 5.09 2.73 -18.95
CA ALA A 82 5.28 3.18 -20.32
C ALA A 82 6.19 2.21 -21.10
#